data_AF-A0A843FFS5-F1
#
_entry.id   AF-A0A843FFS5-F1
#
_cell.length_a   1.000
_cell.length_b   1.000
_cell.length_c   1.000
_cell.angle_alpha   90.00
_cell.angle_beta   90.00
_cell.angle_gamma   90.00
#
_symmetry.space_group_name_H-M   'P 1'
#
loop_
_entity.id
_entity.type
_entity.pdbx_description
1 polymer ?
#
loop_
_entity_poly.entity_id
_entity_poly.type
_entity_poly.pdbx_seq_one_letter_code
_entity_poly.pdbx_strand_id
1 'polypeptide(L)'
;MYFQDGDISTSWEQIFSDDKYHLKLVEMQDGYPDVRSITVDFADIDAMNMEFGAYLLQEPDKALAIGVKVIKDQMPGTWDPSNHINLRIDNLPTDATIEVRNLRAKHLG
;
A
#
# COMPACT_ATOMS: atom_id res chain seq x y z
N MET A 1 4.73 -2.52 -17.81
CA MET A 1 4.32 -3.91 -17.56
C MET A 1 2.87 -3.84 -17.07
N TYR A 2 1.96 -4.70 -17.56
CA TYR A 2 0.54 -4.60 -17.17
C TYR A 2 0.28 -5.52 -15.97
N PHE A 3 0.09 -4.95 -14.78
CA PHE A 3 -0.49 -5.64 -13.64
C PHE A 3 -2.02 -5.57 -13.73
N GLN A 4 -2.69 -6.72 -13.62
CA GLN A 4 -4.14 -6.75 -13.48
C GLN A 4 -4.54 -6.49 -12.03
N ASP A 5 -5.79 -6.07 -11.82
CA ASP A 5 -6.29 -5.75 -10.48
C ASP A 5 -6.21 -6.97 -9.53
N GLY A 6 -6.36 -8.18 -10.07
CA GLY A 6 -6.17 -9.42 -9.32
C GLY A 6 -4.73 -9.61 -8.86
N ASP A 7 -3.75 -9.37 -9.72
CA ASP A 7 -2.32 -9.50 -9.39
C ASP A 7 -1.91 -8.52 -8.29
N ILE A 8 -2.43 -7.29 -8.35
CA ILE A 8 -2.21 -6.25 -7.34
C ILE A 8 -2.83 -6.65 -6.01
N SER A 9 -4.06 -7.18 -6.05
CA SER A 9 -4.77 -7.63 -4.85
C SER A 9 -4.01 -8.78 -4.18
N THR A 10 -3.59 -9.79 -4.95
CA THR A 10 -2.80 -10.92 -4.43
C THR A 10 -1.45 -10.47 -3.85
N SER A 11 -0.78 -9.50 -4.47
CA SER A 11 0.49 -8.97 -3.93
C SER A 11 0.29 -8.28 -2.58
N TRP A 12 -0.80 -7.51 -2.43
CA TRP A 12 -1.16 -6.89 -1.15
C TRP A 12 -1.61 -7.90 -0.11
N GLU A 13 -2.40 -8.90 -0.48
CA GLU A 13 -2.81 -9.98 0.42
C GLU A 13 -1.59 -10.71 0.99
N GLN A 14 -0.57 -10.96 0.16
CA GLN A 14 0.69 -11.52 0.62
C GLN A 14 1.40 -10.61 1.62
N ILE A 15 1.47 -9.29 1.38
CA ILE A 15 2.11 -8.33 2.31
C ILE A 15 1.38 -8.35 3.65
N PHE A 16 0.06 -8.30 3.60
CA PHE A 16 -0.78 -8.26 4.80
C PHE A 16 -0.87 -9.59 5.54
N SER A 17 -0.46 -10.70 4.90
CA SER A 17 -0.32 -12.01 5.52
C SER A 17 0.98 -12.17 6.31
N ASP A 18 1.98 -11.30 6.09
CA ASP A 18 3.18 -11.29 6.91
C ASP A 18 2.85 -10.84 8.34
N ASP A 19 3.42 -11.53 9.34
CA ASP A 19 3.13 -11.33 10.77
C ASP A 19 3.25 -9.85 11.19
N LYS A 20 4.25 -9.12 10.65
CA LYS A 20 4.49 -7.71 10.95
C LYS A 20 3.30 -6.83 10.55
N TYR A 21 2.72 -7.10 9.38
CA TYR A 21 1.64 -6.29 8.81
C TYR A 21 0.27 -6.76 9.27
N HIS A 22 0.11 -8.06 9.47
CA HIS A 22 -1.07 -8.63 10.11
C HIS A 22 -1.29 -8.04 11.52
N LEU A 23 -0.23 -7.93 12.33
CA LEU A 23 -0.35 -7.32 13.66
C LEU A 23 -0.81 -5.85 13.58
N LYS A 24 -0.22 -5.07 12.67
CA LYS A 24 -0.63 -3.67 12.43
C LYS A 24 -2.09 -3.54 11.97
N LEU A 25 -2.58 -4.50 11.18
CA LEU A 25 -3.97 -4.56 10.74
C LEU A 25 -4.91 -4.76 11.93
N VAL A 26 -4.60 -5.71 12.82
CA VAL A 26 -5.37 -5.96 14.04
C VAL A 26 -5.37 -4.73 14.95
N GLU A 27 -4.20 -4.11 15.17
CA GLU A 27 -4.09 -2.88 15.96
C GLU A 27 -4.95 -1.73 15.38
N MET A 28 -4.99 -1.60 14.05
CA MET A 28 -5.84 -0.61 13.39
C MET A 28 -7.33 -0.94 13.54
N GLN A 29 -7.71 -2.22 13.44
CA GLN A 29 -9.11 -2.65 13.62
C GLN A 29 -9.63 -2.30 15.01
N ASP A 30 -8.82 -2.55 16.05
CA ASP A 30 -9.17 -2.27 17.44
C ASP A 30 -9.08 -0.77 17.79
N GLY A 31 -8.16 -0.05 17.13
CA GLY A 31 -7.87 1.36 17.40
C GLY A 31 -8.67 2.35 16.56
N TYR A 32 -9.48 1.91 15.59
CA TYR A 32 -10.27 2.82 14.76
C TYR A 32 -11.37 3.52 15.61
N PRO A 33 -11.59 4.85 15.47
CA PRO A 33 -11.09 5.77 14.45
C PRO A 33 -9.76 6.47 14.76
N ASP A 34 -9.19 6.26 15.95
CA ASP A 34 -7.96 6.93 16.38
C ASP A 34 -6.74 6.44 15.58
N VAL A 35 -6.72 5.15 15.25
CA VAL A 35 -5.73 4.51 14.37
C VAL A 35 -6.38 4.22 13.02
N ARG A 36 -5.90 4.90 11.97
CA ARG A 36 -6.48 4.84 10.61
C ARG A 36 -5.43 4.73 9.50
N SER A 37 -4.19 4.46 9.85
CA SER A 37 -3.09 4.37 8.88
C SER A 37 -2.32 3.07 9.09
N ILE A 38 -1.97 2.42 7.99
CA ILE A 38 -0.99 1.34 7.98
C ILE A 38 0.18 1.81 7.12
N THR A 39 1.38 1.69 7.68
CA THR A 39 2.63 2.00 6.99
C THR A 39 3.37 0.71 6.65
N VAL A 40 3.69 0.55 5.37
CA VAL A 40 4.43 -0.58 4.78
C VAL A 40 5.80 -0.11 4.30
N ASP A 41 6.84 -0.86 4.66
CA ASP A 41 8.19 -0.60 4.19
C ASP A 41 8.32 -1.04 2.73
N PHE A 42 8.82 -0.15 1.86
CA PHE A 42 9.04 -0.49 0.46
C PHE A 42 9.98 -1.69 0.29
N ALA A 43 10.97 -1.85 1.16
CA ALA A 43 11.90 -2.98 1.09
C ALA A 43 11.19 -4.33 1.26
N ASP A 44 10.13 -4.39 2.06
CA ASP A 44 9.35 -5.63 2.25
C ASP A 44 8.50 -5.92 1.00
N ILE A 45 7.95 -4.89 0.36
CA ILE A 45 7.24 -5.00 -0.92
C ILE A 45 8.16 -5.57 -2.01
N ASP A 46 9.34 -4.97 -2.14
CA ASP A 46 10.32 -5.35 -3.16
C ASP A 46 10.92 -6.74 -2.91
N ALA A 47 11.16 -7.10 -1.64
CA ALA A 47 11.67 -8.41 -1.26
C ALA A 47 10.68 -9.55 -1.56
N MET A 48 9.38 -9.30 -1.40
CA MET A 48 8.37 -10.30 -1.73
C MET A 48 8.11 -10.39 -3.23
N ASN A 49 7.96 -9.26 -3.91
CA ASN A 49 7.67 -9.20 -5.33
C ASN A 49 8.26 -7.93 -5.95
N MET A 50 9.48 -8.07 -6.46
CA MET A 50 10.22 -6.99 -7.13
C MET A 50 9.45 -6.39 -8.33
N GLU A 51 8.71 -7.21 -9.08
CA GLU A 51 7.93 -6.71 -10.22
C GLU A 51 6.79 -5.82 -9.74
N PHE A 52 6.16 -6.18 -8.63
CA PHE A 52 5.13 -5.38 -7.99
C PHE A 52 5.71 -4.09 -7.38
N GLY A 53 6.87 -4.16 -6.72
CA GLY A 53 7.58 -2.98 -6.22
C GLY A 53 7.86 -1.96 -7.34
N ALA A 54 8.39 -2.42 -8.47
CA ALA A 54 8.62 -1.56 -9.64
C ALA A 54 7.33 -1.00 -10.24
N TYR A 55 6.27 -1.80 -10.31
CA TYR A 55 4.95 -1.36 -10.78
C TYR A 55 4.34 -0.29 -9.85
N LEU A 56 4.46 -0.47 -8.54
CA LEU A 56 3.93 0.45 -7.54
C LEU A 56 4.55 1.85 -7.66
N LEU A 57 5.83 1.95 -8.00
CA LEU A 57 6.49 3.24 -8.25
C LEU A 57 6.03 3.90 -9.57
N GLN A 58 5.56 3.11 -10.53
CA GLN A 58 5.08 3.62 -11.83
C GLN A 58 3.60 4.04 -11.78
N GLU A 59 2.77 3.26 -11.07
CA GLU A 59 1.31 3.45 -11.01
C GLU A 59 0.81 3.44 -9.55
N PRO A 60 1.27 4.41 -8.71
CA PRO A 60 1.03 4.41 -7.27
C PRO A 60 -0.45 4.54 -6.92
N ASP A 61 -1.20 5.40 -7.62
CA ASP A 61 -2.62 5.64 -7.35
C ASP A 61 -3.44 4.36 -7.43
N LYS A 62 -3.26 3.59 -8.51
CA LYS A 62 -3.98 2.34 -8.73
C LYS A 62 -3.54 1.26 -7.73
N ALA A 63 -2.23 1.13 -7.51
CA ALA A 63 -1.69 0.14 -6.58
C ALA A 63 -2.20 0.39 -5.14
N LEU A 64 -2.18 1.64 -4.68
CA LEU A 64 -2.65 2.02 -3.35
C LEU A 64 -4.16 1.92 -3.21
N ALA A 65 -4.94 2.29 -4.23
CA ALA A 65 -6.40 2.18 -4.19
C ALA A 65 -6.86 0.72 -4.01
N ILE A 66 -6.21 -0.22 -4.71
CA ILE A 66 -6.49 -1.65 -4.55
C ILE A 66 -6.01 -2.15 -3.19
N GLY A 67 -4.84 -1.72 -2.71
CA GLY A 67 -4.35 -2.09 -1.37
C GLY A 67 -5.31 -1.65 -0.26
N VAL A 68 -5.85 -0.44 -0.34
CA VAL A 68 -6.89 0.04 0.58
C VAL A 68 -8.15 -0.82 0.49
N LYS A 69 -8.55 -1.26 -0.70
CA LYS A 69 -9.68 -2.17 -0.87
C LYS A 69 -9.43 -3.52 -0.17
N VAL A 70 -8.26 -4.12 -0.36
CA VAL A 70 -7.87 -5.37 0.32
C VAL A 70 -7.94 -5.22 1.84
N ILE A 71 -7.46 -4.09 2.38
CA ILE A 71 -7.56 -3.80 3.82
C ILE A 71 -9.02 -3.69 4.26
N LYS A 72 -9.87 -3.00 3.49
CA LYS A 72 -11.31 -2.86 3.80
C LYS A 72 -12.03 -4.21 3.81
N ASP A 73 -11.68 -5.09 2.88
CA ASP A 73 -12.28 -6.44 2.79
C ASP A 73 -11.90 -7.32 3.99
N GLN A 74 -10.82 -6.99 4.71
CA GLN A 74 -10.41 -7.66 5.96
C GLN A 74 -10.98 -7.01 7.23
N MET A 75 -11.68 -5.87 7.12
CA MET A 75 -12.30 -5.23 8.29
C MET A 75 -13.46 -6.07 8.83
N PRO A 76 -13.71 -6.07 10.15
CA PRO A 76 -14.86 -6.76 10.72
C PRO A 76 -16.17 -6.17 10.18
N GLY A 77 -17.20 -7.00 10.03
CA GLY A 77 -18.50 -6.56 9.46
C GLY A 77 -19.24 -5.49 10.28
N THR A 78 -18.79 -5.20 11.49
CA THR A 78 -19.26 -4.09 12.34
C THR A 78 -18.65 -2.74 11.96
N TRP A 79 -17.59 -2.73 11.14
CA TRP A 79 -16.90 -1.52 10.70
C TRP A 79 -17.67 -0.84 9.57
N ASP A 80 -17.81 0.48 9.63
CA ASP A 80 -18.52 1.26 8.61
C ASP A 80 -17.64 1.42 7.34
N PRO A 81 -18.04 0.89 6.17
CA PRO A 81 -17.27 0.96 4.93
C PRO A 81 -16.97 2.38 4.42
N SER A 82 -17.75 3.38 4.84
CA SER A 82 -17.58 4.79 4.48
C SER A 82 -16.34 5.43 5.14
N ASN A 83 -15.80 4.78 6.16
CA ASN A 83 -14.60 5.20 6.84
C ASN A 83 -13.36 5.23 5.93
N HIS A 84 -12.44 6.12 6.28
CA HIS A 84 -11.21 6.35 5.52
C HIS A 84 -10.02 5.64 6.15
N ILE A 85 -9.30 4.86 5.35
CA ILE A 85 -8.08 4.15 5.73
C ILE A 85 -6.94 4.70 4.88
N ASN A 86 -5.81 4.99 5.52
CA ASN A 86 -4.61 5.47 4.85
C ASN A 86 -3.63 4.30 4.72
N LEU A 87 -3.32 3.90 3.49
CA LEU A 87 -2.18 3.04 3.20
C LEU A 87 -0.98 3.92 2.85
N ARG A 88 0.11 3.77 3.59
CA ARG A 88 1.33 4.58 3.46
C ARG A 88 2.50 3.66 3.16
N ILE A 89 3.44 4.18 2.38
CA ILE A 89 4.69 3.49 2.09
C ILE A 89 5.83 4.37 2.57
N ASP A 90 6.72 3.81 3.38
CA ASP A 90 7.94 4.48 3.82
C ASP A 90 9.18 3.82 3.22
N ASN A 91 10.34 4.45 3.43
CA ASN A 91 11.64 3.97 2.96
C ASN A 91 11.69 3.69 1.44
N LEU A 92 11.04 4.54 0.65
CA LEU A 92 11.12 4.50 -0.82
C LEU A 92 12.60 4.49 -1.28
N PRO A 93 12.90 3.81 -2.40
CA PRO A 93 14.27 3.63 -2.83
C PRO A 93 14.88 4.98 -3.23
N THR A 94 16.20 5.12 -3.05
CA THR A 94 16.88 6.41 -3.19
C THR A 94 16.83 6.96 -4.61
N ASP A 95 16.75 6.08 -5.62
CA ASP A 95 16.59 6.44 -7.03
C ASP A 95 15.16 6.89 -7.39
N ALA A 96 14.17 6.66 -6.52
CA ALA A 96 12.85 7.28 -6.62
C ALA A 96 12.82 8.72 -6.10
N THR A 97 13.92 9.23 -5.52
CA THR A 97 14.01 10.61 -5.06
C THR A 97 14.42 11.55 -6.19
N ILE A 98 13.74 12.69 -6.29
CA ILE A 98 14.00 13.72 -7.31
C ILE A 98 14.11 15.05 -6.60
N GLU A 99 15.17 15.80 -6.86
CA GLU A 99 15.27 17.17 -6.35
C GLU A 99 14.08 18.00 -6.82
N VAL A 100 13.54 18.87 -5.96
CA VAL A 100 12.37 19.71 -6.29
C VAL A 100 12.57 20.48 -7.60
N ARG A 101 13.79 20.97 -7.87
CA ARG A 101 14.14 21.69 -9.12
C ARG A 101 14.10 20.82 -10.38
N ASN A 102 14.13 19.50 -10.22
CA ASN A 102 14.12 18.49 -11.28
C ASN A 102 12.74 17.85 -11.46
N LEU A 103 11.71 18.27 -10.71
CA LEU A 103 10.33 17.88 -10.97
C LEU A 103 9.86 18.41 -12.32
N ARG A 104 9.19 17.55 -13.11
CA ARG A 104 8.81 17.79 -14.51
C ARG A 104 7.48 17.10 -14.77
N ALA A 105 6.84 17.43 -15.88
CA ALA A 105 5.59 16.82 -16.31
C ALA A 105 5.65 15.28 -16.44
N LYS A 106 6.83 14.70 -16.72
CA LYS A 106 7.02 13.25 -16.78
C LYS A 106 6.92 12.53 -15.42
N HIS A 107 6.89 13.28 -14.32
CA HIS A 107 6.71 12.77 -12.96
C HIS A 107 5.29 13.03 -12.42
N LEU A 108 4.35 13.44 -13.29
CA LEU A 108 2.93 13.54 -12.94
C LEU A 108 2.31 12.16 -13.12
N GLY A 109 1.57 11.73 -12.10
CA GLY A 109 1.09 10.37 -11.91
C GLY A 109 1.09 10.11 -10.43
#